data_AF-A0A3S3SSB2-F1
#
_entry.id   AF-A0A3S3SSB2-F1
#
_cell.length_a   1.000
_cell.length_b   1.000
_cell.length_c   1.000
_cell.angle_alpha   90.00
_cell.angle_beta   90.00
_cell.angle_gamma   90.00
#
_symmetry.space_group_name_H-M   'P 1'
#
loop_
_entity.id
_entity.type
_entity.pdbx_description
1 polymer ?
#
loop_
_entity_poly.entity_id
_entity_poly.type
_entity_poly.pdbx_seq_one_letter_code
_entity_poly.pdbx_strand_id
1 'polypeptide(L)' 'MVEEPRYKIIKKLGDVEIRRYPPIVVARAEGTEDPFSLLFAYISGKNRQKKKVSMTVPVISEKNCHDSTGNLGL' A
#
# COMPACT_ATOMS: atom_id res chain seq x y z
N MET A 1 8.62 -18.11 2.33
CA MET A 1 8.71 -17.08 1.28
C MET A 1 7.33 -16.48 1.11
N VAL A 2 7.21 -15.16 1.02
CA VAL A 2 5.93 -14.42 0.83
C VAL A 2 5.87 -13.86 -0.58
N GLU A 3 4.68 -13.73 -1.14
CA GLU A 3 4.49 -13.19 -2.50
C GLU A 3 4.67 -11.67 -2.52
N GLU A 4 5.25 -11.14 -3.60
CA GLU A 4 5.45 -9.71 -3.84
C GLU A 4 4.96 -9.28 -5.23
N PRO A 5 4.47 -8.03 -5.39
CA PRO A 5 4.07 -7.50 -6.69
C PRO A 5 5.24 -7.49 -7.67
N ARG A 6 5.01 -7.97 -8.89
CA ARG A 6 6.01 -7.86 -9.97
C ARG A 6 6.17 -6.41 -10.39
N TYR A 7 7.40 -6.00 -10.67
CA TYR A 7 7.71 -4.68 -11.21
C TYR A 7 8.83 -4.75 -12.26
N LYS A 8 8.92 -3.70 -13.06
CA LYS A 8 10.05 -3.45 -13.96
C LYS A 8 10.82 -2.24 -13.45
N ILE A 9 12.14 -2.36 -13.34
CA ILE A 9 13.01 -1.19 -13.09
C ILE A 9 13.17 -0.47 -14.42
N ILE A 10 12.69 0.78 -14.48
CA ILE A 10 12.79 1.63 -15.67
C ILE A 10 14.08 2.44 -15.66
N LYS A 11 14.58 2.80 -14.47
CA LYS A 11 15.83 3.55 -14.30
C LYS A 11 16.41 3.32 -12.90
N LYS A 12 17.73 3.41 -12.78
CA LYS A 12 18.44 3.54 -11.49
C LYS A 12 19.17 4.88 -11.45
N LEU A 13 19.11 5.55 -10.31
CA LEU A 13 19.68 6.87 -10.05
C LEU A 13 20.44 6.81 -8.71
N GLY A 14 21.69 6.36 -8.74
CA GLY A 14 22.43 6.04 -7.51
C GLY A 14 21.68 4.99 -6.68
N ASP A 15 21.31 5.36 -5.46
CA ASP A 15 20.60 4.49 -4.51
C ASP A 15 19.07 4.44 -4.73
N VAL A 16 18.55 5.13 -5.75
CA VAL A 16 17.12 5.21 -6.04
C VAL A 16 16.76 4.40 -7.28
N GLU A 17 15.65 3.66 -7.22
CA GLU A 17 15.08 2.94 -8.35
C GLU A 17 13.73 3.51 -8.77
N ILE A 18 13.57 3.74 -10.08
CA ILE A 18 12.28 4.05 -10.68
C ILE A 18 11.63 2.74 -11.11
N ARG A 19 10.58 2.32 -10.40
CA ARG A 19 9.86 1.06 -10.63
C ARG A 19 8.51 1.33 -11.29
N ARG A 20 8.18 0.54 -12.31
CA ARG A 20 6.86 0.49 -12.94
C ARG A 20 6.16 -0.80 -12.54
N TYR A 21 5.04 -0.66 -11.86
CA TYR A 21 4.13 -1.76 -11.53
C TYR A 21 3.07 -1.89 -12.64
N PRO A 22 2.71 -3.12 -13.06
CA PRO A 22 1.52 -3.34 -13.86
C PRO A 22 0.26 -3.04 -13.02
N PRO A 23 -0.94 -2.98 -13.63
CA PRO A 23 -2.18 -2.94 -12.86
C PRO A 23 -2.25 -4.12 -11.88
N ILE A 24 -2.55 -3.81 -10.62
CA ILE A 24 -2.69 -4.79 -9.54
C ILE A 24 -3.99 -4.54 -8.79
N VAL A 25 -4.54 -5.59 -8.17
CA VAL A 25 -5.68 -5.48 -7.26
C VAL A 25 -5.15 -5.40 -5.84
N VAL A 26 -5.62 -4.42 -5.08
CA VAL A 26 -5.24 -4.22 -3.68
C VAL A 26 -6.48 -4.14 -2.79
N ALA A 27 -6.37 -4.67 -1.59
CA ALA A 27 -7.30 -4.36 -0.51
C ALA A 27 -6.80 -3.10 0.21
N ARG A 28 -7.71 -2.14 0.44
CA ARG A 28 -7.42 -0.87 1.10
C ARG A 28 -8.27 -0.75 2.36
N ALA A 29 -7.66 -0.29 3.44
CA ALA A 29 -8.34 0.06 4.67
C ALA A 29 -8.03 1.51 5.00
N GLU A 30 -9.05 2.26 5.39
CA GLU A 30 -8.97 3.66 5.78
C GLU A 30 -9.56 3.81 7.18
N GLY A 31 -9.01 4.73 7.98
CA GLY A 31 -9.43 4.94 9.35
C GLY A 31 -8.30 5.51 10.21
N THR A 32 -8.67 6.12 11.33
CA THR A 32 -7.74 6.77 12.26
C THR A 32 -7.03 5.81 13.21
N GLU A 33 -7.63 4.66 13.50
CA GLU A 33 -7.07 3.69 14.45
C GLU A 33 -6.87 2.32 13.78
N ASP A 34 -5.60 1.93 13.65
CA ASP A 34 -5.10 0.63 13.19
C ASP A 34 -5.78 0.03 11.92
N PRO A 35 -5.66 0.69 10.76
CA PRO A 35 -6.17 0.16 9.49
C PRO A 35 -5.49 -1.16 9.08
N PHE A 36 -4.28 -1.45 9.58
CA PHE A 36 -3.61 -2.70 9.28
C PHE A 36 -4.32 -3.90 9.93
N SER A 37 -4.76 -3.79 11.18
CA SER A 37 -5.55 -4.84 11.84
C SER A 37 -6.82 -5.19 11.06
N LEU A 38 -7.46 -4.22 10.40
CA LEU A 38 -8.61 -4.49 9.53
C LEU A 38 -8.23 -5.35 8.31
N LEU A 39 -7.13 -5.01 7.64
CA LEU A 39 -6.60 -5.81 6.52
C LEU A 39 -6.17 -7.21 6.99
N PHE A 40 -5.52 -7.29 8.15
CA PHE A 40 -5.09 -8.56 8.73
C PHE A 40 -6.26 -9.47 9.06
N ALA A 41 -7.35 -8.94 9.63
CA ALA A 41 -8.56 -9.70 9.87
C ALA A 41 -9.17 -10.20 8.55
N TYR A 42 -9.23 -9.35 7.52
CA TYR A 42 -9.78 -9.69 6.20
C TYR A 42 -9.03 -10.86 5.56
N ILE A 43 -7.69 -10.80 5.47
CA ILE A 43 -6.87 -11.86 4.88
C ILE A 43 -6.81 -13.12 5.75
N SER A 44 -7.01 -12.98 7.07
CA SER A 44 -7.15 -14.12 7.98
C SER A 44 -8.49 -14.87 7.88
N GLY A 45 -9.43 -14.38 7.06
CA GLY A 45 -10.71 -15.04 6.80
C GLY A 45 -11.95 -14.25 7.24
N LYS A 46 -11.80 -13.04 7.78
CA LYS A 46 -12.93 -12.13 8.06
C LYS A 46 -13.41 -11.41 6.79
N ASN A 47 -13.68 -12.19 5.75
CA ASN A 47 -14.25 -11.74 4.48
C ASN A 47 -15.52 -12.53 4.16
N ARG A 48 -16.32 -12.07 3.19
CA ARG A 48 -17.63 -12.67 2.86
C ARG A 48 -17.56 -14.17 2.55
N GLN A 49 -16.45 -14.61 1.96
CA GLN A 49 -16.24 -16.01 1.60
C GLN A 49 -15.70 -16.87 2.74
N LYS A 50 -15.34 -16.28 3.89
CA LYS A 50 -14.72 -16.95 5.04
C LYS A 50 -13.45 -17.74 4.67
N LYS A 51 -12.67 -17.25 3.69
CA LYS A 51 -11.45 -17.91 3.19
C LYS A 51 -10.21 -17.12 3.55
N LYS A 52 -9.12 -17.81 3.87
CA LYS A 52 -7.82 -17.17 4.07
C LYS A 52 -7.25 -16.70 2.72
N VAL A 53 -6.65 -15.52 2.73
CA VAL A 53 -5.81 -14.99 1.65
C VAL A 53 -4.39 -14.99 2.18
N SER A 54 -3.44 -15.52 1.39
CA SER A 54 -2.03 -15.55 1.80
C SER A 54 -1.48 -14.14 2.00
N MET A 55 -0.62 -13.98 3.02
CA MET A 55 0.09 -12.72 3.26
C MET A 55 1.00 -12.38 2.07
N THR A 56 1.07 -11.09 1.74
CA THR A 56 1.96 -10.54 0.70
C THR A 56 2.80 -9.40 1.28
N VAL A 57 3.87 -9.05 0.58
CA VAL A 57 4.74 -7.91 0.92
C VAL A 57 5.01 -7.05 -0.31
N PRO A 58 5.28 -5.74 -0.16
CA PRO A 58 5.16 -4.94 1.06
C PRO A 58 3.71 -4.58 1.38
N VAL A 59 3.47 -4.05 2.58
CA VAL A 59 2.24 -3.30 2.91
C VAL A 59 2.51 -1.82 2.61
N ILE A 60 1.60 -1.17 1.89
CA ILE A 60 1.76 0.22 1.45
C ILE A 60 0.82 1.10 2.28
N SER A 61 1.39 2.14 2.90
CA SER A 61 0.62 3.18 3.58
C SER A 61 0.65 4.45 2.75
N GLU A 62 -0.52 4.96 2.39
CA GLU A 62 -0.66 6.24 1.70
C GLU A 62 -0.85 7.34 2.76
N LYS A 63 0.03 8.35 2.77
CA LYS A 63 -0.22 9.58 3.52
C LYS A 63 -0.89 10.57 2.58
N ASN A 64 -2.10 10.99 2.94
CA ASN A 64 -2.69 12.17 2.32
C ASN A 64 -1.91 13.40 2.81
N CYS A 65 -0.93 13.83 2.02
CA CYS A 65 -0.25 15.09 2.23
C CYS A 65 -1.24 16.20 1.83
N HIS A 66 -2.01 16.71 2.78
CA HIS A 66 -2.73 17.96 2.60
C HIS A 66 -1.68 19.08 2.67
N ASP A 67 -1.36 19.66 1.53
CA ASP A 67 -0.45 20.78 1.43
C ASP A 67 -1.11 22.02 2.06
N SER A 68 -0.83 22.26 3.34
CA SER A 68 -1.10 23.56 3.98
C SER A 68 0.01 24.52 3.55
N THR A 69 0.03 24.91 2.28
CA THR A 69 0.91 25.98 1.82
C THR A 69 0.51 27.25 2.55
N GLY A 70 1.49 27.78 3.28
CA GLY A 70 1.39 28.99 4.07
C GLY A 70 0.92 30.17 3.23
N ASN A 71 0.11 31.01 3.91
CA ASN A 71 -0.15 32.38 3.52
C ASN A 71 1.20 33.11 3.38
N LEU A 72 1.72 33.25 2.15
CA LEU A 72 2.67 34.31 1.85
C LEU A 72 1.85 35.59 1.76
N GLY A 73 1.86 36.35 2.85
CA GLY A 73 1.44 37.74 2.82
C GLY A 73 2.29 38.49 1.81
N LEU A 74 1.64 38.98 0.76
CA LEU A 74 1.95 40.25 0.12
C LEU A 74 0.89 41.25 0.57
#